data_AF-A0AAE2DJT3-F1
#
_entry.id   AF-A0AAE2DJT3-F1
#
_cell.length_a   1.000
_cell.length_b   1.000
_cell.length_c   1.000
_cell.angle_alpha   90.00
_cell.angle_beta   90.00
_cell.angle_gamma   90.00
#
_symmetry.space_group_name_H-M   'P 1'
#
loop_
_entity.id
_entity.type
_entity.pdbx_description
1 polymer ?
#
loop_
_entity_poly.entity_id
_entity_poly.type
_entity_poly.pdbx_seq_one_letter_code
_entity_poly.pdbx_strand_id
1 'polypeptide(L)'
;MLIEFDLNHNDAQALLNHCTEHQPNSEDFRENARLREALETLATAINDAMSPRKERYESSETIDPRVLHAAMALFGDKESAVEWLSKPLRALGEKRPRDVSIEQALTLLARIEHGFGA
;
A
#
# COMPACT_ATOMS: atom_id res chain seq x y z
N MET A 1 10.49 20.22 13.83
CA MET A 1 9.74 21.22 13.05
C MET A 1 9.22 20.51 11.81
N LEU A 2 7.90 20.42 11.63
CA LEU A 2 7.32 19.98 10.36
C LEU A 2 7.05 21.23 9.52
N ILE A 3 7.46 21.20 8.25
CA ILE A 3 7.15 22.22 7.25
C ILE A 3 6.11 21.59 6.33
N GLU A 4 4.97 22.25 6.16
CA GLU A 4 3.92 21.83 5.23
C GLU A 4 4.00 22.68 3.96
N PHE A 5 3.87 22.02 2.81
CA PHE A 5 3.90 22.66 1.50
C PHE A 5 2.57 22.40 0.81
N ASP A 6 1.84 23.46 0.48
CA ASP A 6 0.65 23.39 -0.35
C ASP A 6 1.07 23.59 -1.82
N LEU A 7 1.36 22.48 -2.51
CA LEU A 7 1.84 22.47 -3.89
C LEU A 7 0.85 21.73 -4.79
N ASN A 8 0.59 22.28 -5.98
CA ASN A 8 -0.09 21.52 -7.02
C ASN A 8 0.89 20.50 -7.68
N HIS A 9 0.36 19.60 -8.50
CA HIS A 9 1.16 18.56 -9.16
C HIS A 9 2.31 19.10 -10.02
N ASN A 10 2.07 20.19 -10.77
CA ASN A 10 3.10 20.78 -11.63
C ASN A 10 4.23 21.40 -10.81
N ASP A 11 3.88 22.11 -9.74
CA ASP A 11 4.85 22.77 -8.86
C ASP A 11 5.65 21.74 -8.05
N ALA A 12 4.99 20.68 -7.56
CA ALA A 12 5.65 19.57 -6.89
C ALA A 12 6.64 18.86 -7.83
N GLN A 13 6.27 18.65 -9.09
CA GLN A 13 7.15 18.05 -10.10
C GLN A 13 8.33 18.97 -10.46
N ALA A 14 8.08 20.28 -10.62
CA ALA A 14 9.13 21.26 -10.87
C ALA A 14 10.13 21.34 -9.70
N LEU A 15 9.62 21.32 -8.46
CA LEU A 15 10.45 21.30 -7.25
C LEU A 15 11.25 20.01 -7.14
N LEU A 16 10.64 18.86 -7.42
CA LEU A 16 11.34 17.57 -7.45
C LEU A 16 12.52 17.61 -8.42
N ASN A 17 12.30 18.09 -9.65
CA ASN A 17 13.35 18.21 -10.65
C ASN A 17 14.48 19.14 -10.19
N HIS A 18 14.13 20.26 -9.56
CA HIS A 18 15.11 21.17 -8.97
C HIS A 18 15.95 20.49 -7.87
N CYS A 19 15.32 19.74 -6.96
CA CYS A 19 16.03 19.01 -5.91
C CYS A 19 17.00 17.96 -6.46
N THR A 20 16.71 17.38 -7.63
CA THR A 20 17.59 16.37 -8.26
C THR A 20 18.70 16.97 -9.11
N GLU A 21 18.47 18.10 -9.79
CA GLU A 21 19.45 18.71 -10.68
C GLU A 21 20.34 19.74 -9.99
N HIS A 22 19.87 20.33 -8.89
CA HIS A 22 20.62 21.37 -8.20
C HIS A 22 21.82 20.78 -7.47
N GLN A 23 23.01 21.26 -7.83
CA GLN A 23 24.26 20.92 -7.16
C GLN A 23 24.72 22.09 -6.28
N PRO A 24 24.74 21.93 -4.94
CA PRO A 24 25.27 22.94 -4.04
C PRO A 24 26.75 23.19 -4.35
N ASN A 25 27.11 24.44 -4.62
CA ASN A 25 28.48 24.85 -4.93
C ASN A 25 28.93 26.02 -4.04
N SER A 26 28.77 25.85 -2.73
CA SER A 26 29.37 26.75 -1.73
C SER A 26 30.84 26.39 -1.51
N GLU A 27 31.63 27.35 -1.02
CA GLU A 27 33.05 27.12 -0.68
C GLU A 27 33.22 26.18 0.54
N ASP A 28 32.16 25.92 1.31
CA ASP A 28 32.15 24.97 2.42
C ASP A 28 31.60 23.59 1.98
N PHE A 29 32.51 22.61 1.89
CA PHE A 29 32.18 21.22 1.57
C PHE A 29 31.18 20.57 2.55
N ARG A 30 31.25 20.91 3.84
CA ARG A 30 30.35 20.34 4.86
C ARG A 30 28.94 20.89 4.68
N GLU A 31 28.83 22.16 4.34
CA GLU A 31 27.56 22.78 4.00
C GLU A 31 26.96 22.14 2.73
N ASN A 32 27.77 21.96 1.69
CA ASN A 32 27.34 21.28 0.47
C ASN A 32 26.82 19.87 0.73
N ALA A 33 27.51 19.10 1.60
CA ALA A 33 27.08 17.75 1.97
C ALA A 33 25.73 17.75 2.70
N ARG A 34 25.52 18.68 3.65
CA ARG A 34 24.26 18.83 4.38
C ARG A 34 23.11 19.27 3.48
N LEU A 35 23.37 20.24 2.59
CA LEU A 35 22.37 20.72 1.63
C LEU A 35 21.95 19.60 0.68
N ARG A 36 22.90 18.81 0.19
CA ARG A 36 22.60 17.66 -0.66
C ARG A 36 21.72 16.63 0.04
N GLU A 37 22.02 16.29 1.30
CA GLU A 37 21.21 15.36 2.10
C GLU A 37 19.78 15.89 2.33
N ALA A 38 19.65 17.19 2.60
CA ALA A 38 18.35 17.84 2.76
C ALA A 38 17.53 17.82 1.46
N LEU A 39 18.16 18.09 0.31
CA LEU A 39 17.51 18.03 -1.00
C LEU A 39 17.09 16.60 -1.38
N GLU A 40 17.91 15.59 -1.08
CA GLU A 40 17.57 14.18 -1.30
C GLU A 40 16.38 13.74 -0.44
N THR A 41 16.35 14.16 0.83
CA THR A 41 15.23 13.90 1.74
C THR A 41 13.94 14.55 1.24
N LEU A 42 14.02 15.81 0.78
CA LEU A 42 12.87 16.53 0.23
C LEU A 42 12.37 15.89 -1.07
N ALA A 43 13.27 15.54 -1.99
CA ALA A 43 12.92 14.84 -3.23
C ALA A 43 12.21 13.51 -2.96
N THR A 44 12.69 12.73 -1.98
CA THR A 44 12.06 11.48 -1.58
C THR A 44 10.65 11.69 -1.05
N ALA A 45 10.45 12.69 -0.17
CA ALA A 45 9.14 13.00 0.38
C ALA A 45 8.14 13.48 -0.69
N ILE A 46 8.59 14.33 -1.63
CA ILE A 46 7.77 14.80 -2.74
C ILE A 46 7.40 13.63 -3.67
N ASN A 47 8.35 12.75 -3.99
CA ASN A 47 8.10 11.59 -4.84
C ASN A 47 7.15 10.57 -4.18
N ASP A 48 7.23 10.36 -2.87
CA ASP A 48 6.29 9.51 -2.11
C ASP A 48 4.88 10.13 -2.10
N ALA A 49 4.78 11.45 -1.95
CA ALA A 49 3.50 12.17 -1.98
C ALA A 49 2.86 12.22 -3.38
N MET A 50 3.67 12.36 -4.45
CA MET A 50 3.20 12.40 -5.84
C MET A 50 2.96 11.02 -6.43
N SER A 51 3.65 9.98 -5.94
CA SER A 51 3.32 8.61 -6.32
C SER A 51 1.88 8.36 -5.87
N PRO A 52 1.01 7.80 -6.74
CA PRO A 52 -0.27 7.30 -6.26
C PRO A 52 0.09 6.33 -5.14
N ARG A 53 -0.31 6.66 -3.92
CA ARG A 53 -0.03 5.84 -2.73
C ARG A 53 -0.41 4.43 -3.14
N LYS A 54 0.58 3.56 -3.38
CA LYS A 54 0.33 2.13 -3.55
C LYS A 54 -0.17 1.72 -2.19
N GLU A 55 -1.48 1.71 -2.03
CA GLU A 55 -2.32 1.28 -0.91
C GLU A 55 -1.53 0.48 0.13
N ARG A 56 -0.69 1.16 0.90
CA ARG A 56 -0.12 0.63 2.13
C ARG A 56 -1.23 0.93 3.11
N TYR A 57 -2.14 -0.03 3.24
CA TYR A 57 -3.30 -0.01 4.12
C TYR A 57 -4.51 0.81 3.64
N GLU A 58 -5.15 0.42 2.53
CA GLU A 58 -6.62 0.55 2.49
C GLU A 58 -7.22 -0.73 3.06
N SER A 59 -7.44 -0.66 4.37
CA SER A 59 -8.09 -1.68 5.18
C SER A 59 -9.56 -1.31 5.31
N SER A 60 -10.47 -2.30 5.24
CA SER A 60 -11.87 -2.25 5.70
C SER A 60 -12.75 -1.16 5.07
N GLU A 61 -13.72 -1.47 4.23
CA GLU A 61 -15.06 -1.84 4.76
C GLU A 61 -15.85 -2.78 3.84
N THR A 62 -15.41 -2.98 2.60
CA THR A 62 -16.12 -3.79 1.61
C THR A 62 -15.28 -4.99 1.21
N ILE A 63 -15.67 -6.17 1.69
CA ILE A 63 -15.24 -7.45 1.11
C ILE A 63 -15.56 -7.39 -0.38
N ASP A 64 -14.57 -7.68 -1.23
CA ASP A 64 -14.79 -7.71 -2.67
C ASP A 64 -15.96 -8.66 -3.01
N PRO A 65 -16.93 -8.22 -3.83
CA PRO A 65 -18.13 -9.00 -4.09
C PRO A 65 -17.85 -10.36 -4.75
N ARG A 66 -16.74 -10.50 -5.50
CA ARG A 66 -16.34 -11.77 -6.11
C ARG A 66 -15.86 -12.75 -5.04
N VAL A 67 -15.08 -12.27 -4.07
CA VAL A 67 -14.60 -13.07 -2.94
C VAL A 67 -15.77 -13.46 -2.04
N LEU A 68 -16.69 -12.54 -1.76
CA LEU A 68 -17.89 -12.83 -0.99
C LEU A 68 -18.76 -13.86 -1.69
N HIS A 69 -18.98 -13.73 -3.00
CA HIS A 69 -19.77 -14.68 -3.78
C HIS A 69 -19.14 -16.07 -3.78
N ALA A 70 -17.82 -16.17 -3.97
CA ALA A 70 -17.11 -17.44 -3.90
C ALA A 70 -17.19 -18.07 -2.50
N ALA A 71 -17.05 -17.28 -1.44
CA ALA A 71 -17.23 -17.77 -0.07
C ALA A 71 -18.67 -18.21 0.20
N MET A 72 -19.67 -17.47 -0.27
CA MET A 72 -21.08 -17.85 -0.16
C MET A 72 -21.38 -19.15 -0.93
N ALA A 73 -20.71 -19.41 -2.07
CA ALA A 73 -20.84 -20.67 -2.79
C ALA A 73 -20.35 -21.88 -1.97
N LEU A 74 -19.36 -21.69 -1.08
CA LEU A 74 -18.82 -22.75 -0.22
C LEU A 74 -19.59 -22.91 1.09
N PHE A 75 -19.91 -21.80 1.76
CA PHE A 75 -20.52 -21.80 3.08
C PHE A 75 -22.05 -21.75 3.04
N GLY A 76 -22.65 -21.44 1.89
CA GLY A 76 -24.10 -21.43 1.66
C GLY A 76 -24.80 -20.14 2.10
N ASP A 77 -24.24 -19.38 3.03
CA ASP A 77 -24.83 -18.16 3.55
C ASP A 77 -23.82 -17.01 3.69
N LYS A 78 -24.35 -15.78 3.71
CA LYS A 78 -23.56 -14.56 3.77
C LYS A 78 -22.89 -14.37 5.13
N GLU A 79 -23.54 -14.76 6.22
CA GLU A 79 -23.03 -14.54 7.58
C GLU A 79 -21.79 -15.42 7.84
N SER A 80 -21.87 -16.70 7.51
CA SER A 80 -20.76 -17.67 7.57
C SER A 80 -19.62 -17.27 6.65
N ALA A 81 -19.92 -16.82 5.43
CA ALA A 81 -18.90 -16.33 4.49
C ALA A 81 -18.13 -15.12 5.06
N VAL A 82 -18.86 -14.12 5.58
CA VAL A 82 -18.25 -12.94 6.19
C VAL A 82 -17.47 -13.33 7.45
N GLU A 83 -18.03 -14.19 8.30
CA GLU A 83 -17.37 -14.65 9.53
C GLU A 83 -16.05 -15.37 9.22
N TRP A 84 -16.04 -16.24 8.21
CA TRP A 84 -14.83 -16.94 7.78
C TRP A 84 -13.79 -15.98 7.20
N LEU A 85 -14.19 -15.05 6.33
CA LEU A 85 -13.31 -14.02 5.77
C LEU A 85 -12.77 -13.06 6.84
N SER A 86 -13.45 -13.00 7.98
CA SER A 86 -13.11 -12.21 9.15
C SER A 86 -12.15 -12.89 10.12
N LYS A 87 -12.07 -14.22 10.08
CA LYS A 87 -11.24 -15.02 10.99
C LYS A 87 -9.80 -15.11 10.45
N PRO A 88 -8.78 -14.88 11.30
CA PRO A 88 -7.40 -15.06 10.89
C PRO A 88 -7.11 -16.54 10.62
N LEU A 89 -6.46 -16.83 9.48
CA LEU A 89 -6.14 -18.20 9.08
C LEU A 89 -4.63 -18.44 9.15
N ARG A 90 -4.24 -19.58 9.74
CA ARG A 90 -2.83 -20.02 9.75
C ARG A 90 -2.25 -20.20 8.35
N ALA A 91 -3.08 -20.62 7.39
CA ALA A 91 -2.68 -20.77 5.98
C ALA A 91 -2.23 -19.44 5.33
N LEU A 92 -2.63 -18.29 5.91
CA LEU A 92 -2.26 -16.95 5.45
C LEU A 92 -1.21 -16.27 6.36
N GLY A 93 -0.58 -17.03 7.26
CA GLY A 93 0.35 -16.46 8.24
C GLY A 93 -0.36 -15.55 9.25
N GLU A 94 -1.51 -16.01 9.76
CA GLU A 94 -2.36 -15.29 10.74
C GLU A 94 -3.07 -14.03 10.20
N LYS A 95 -3.06 -13.85 8.88
CA LYS A 95 -3.84 -12.80 8.23
C LYS A 95 -5.29 -13.23 8.01
N ARG A 96 -6.19 -12.25 7.95
CA ARG A 96 -7.59 -12.47 7.60
C ARG A 96 -7.73 -12.56 6.07
N PRO A 97 -8.56 -13.47 5.52
CA PRO A 97 -8.78 -13.56 4.07
C PRO A 97 -9.25 -12.26 3.41
N ARG A 98 -9.90 -11.35 4.15
CA ARG A 98 -10.27 -10.02 3.64
C ARG A 98 -9.11 -9.01 3.58
N ASP A 99 -8.00 -9.27 4.26
CA ASP A 99 -6.82 -8.38 4.28
C ASP A 99 -5.73 -8.81 3.27
N VAL A 100 -6.00 -9.85 2.48
CA VAL A 100 -5.09 -10.33 1.42
C VAL A 100 -5.63 -9.94 0.04
N SER A 101 -4.80 -10.09 -0.99
CA SER A 101 -5.23 -9.78 -2.35
C SER A 101 -6.37 -10.71 -2.81
N ILE A 102 -7.24 -10.18 -3.67
CA ILE A 102 -8.40 -10.90 -4.24
C ILE A 102 -7.98 -12.27 -4.81
N GLU A 103 -6.89 -12.29 -5.58
CA GLU A 103 -6.35 -13.52 -6.19
C GLU A 103 -5.94 -14.57 -5.14
N GLN A 104 -5.33 -14.14 -4.03
CA GLN A 104 -4.96 -15.05 -2.94
C GLN A 104 -6.19 -15.60 -2.21
N ALA A 105 -7.19 -14.74 -1.95
CA ALA A 105 -8.43 -15.16 -1.32
C ALA A 105 -9.21 -16.17 -2.20
N LEU A 106 -9.33 -15.92 -3.49
CA LEU A 106 -9.99 -16.84 -4.44
C LEU A 106 -9.25 -18.16 -4.58
N THR A 107 -7.90 -18.13 -4.62
CA THR A 107 -7.09 -19.36 -4.67
C THR A 107 -7.33 -20.24 -3.45
N LEU A 108 -7.47 -19.64 -2.25
CA LEU A 108 -7.79 -20.38 -1.04
C LEU A 108 -9.19 -20.98 -1.06
N LEU A 109 -10.19 -20.22 -1.52
CA LEU A 109 -11.56 -20.69 -1.65
C LEU A 109 -11.63 -21.86 -2.65
N ALA A 110 -11.01 -21.73 -3.82
CA ALA A 110 -10.91 -22.82 -4.80
C ALA A 110 -10.21 -24.06 -4.22
N ARG A 111 -9.18 -23.87 -3.39
CA ARG A 111 -8.50 -24.99 -2.71
C ARG A 111 -9.40 -25.70 -1.70
N ILE A 112 -10.28 -24.97 -1.02
CA ILE A 112 -11.27 -25.53 -0.09
C ILE A 112 -12.37 -26.25 -0.88
N GLU A 113 -12.86 -25.65 -1.97
CA GLU A 113 -13.86 -26.21 -2.88
C GLU A 113 -13.42 -27.55 -3.49
N HIS A 114 -12.19 -27.60 -4.01
CA HIS A 114 -11.64 -28.78 -4.68
C HIS A 114 -11.10 -29.84 -3.72
N GLY A 115 -11.30 -29.69 -2.41
CA GLY A 115 -11.04 -30.73 -1.42
C GLY A 115 -9.55 -30.90 -1.07
N PHE A 116 -8.94 -29.89 -0.46
CA PHE A 116 -7.78 -30.16 0.40
C PHE A 116 -8.26 -30.81 1.70
N GLY A 117 -8.33 -32.15 1.66
CA GLY A 117 -8.42 -33.00 2.83
C GLY A 117 -7.25 -32.75 3.78
N ALA A 118 -7.58 -32.57 5.05
CA ALA A 118 -6.75 -33.05 6.14
C ALA A 118 -6.94 -34.57 6.28
#